data_AF-A0A7J5E6I0-F1
#
_entry.id   AF-A0A7J5E6I0-F1
#
_cell.length_a   1.000
_cell.length_b   1.000
_cell.length_c   1.000
_cell.angle_alpha   90.00
_cell.angle_beta   90.00
_cell.angle_gamma   90.00
#
_symmetry.space_group_name_H-M   'P 1'
#
loop_
_entity.id
_entity.type
_entity.pdbx_description
1 polymer ?
#
loop_
_entity_poly.entity_id
_entity_poly.type
_entity_poly.pdbx_seq_one_letter_code
_entity_poly.pdbx_strand_id
1 'polypeptide(L)'
;MNIPNVVSKELNIKETQVLEVMAMFAEGSTIPFIARYRKEKTGGLDEEQLREIETRVNYLTILEERKQTVLNSIEEQVKLTEELKNKILAAEKLQEVEDLYLPYKPKRKTRGIIAKAKGLEPLALFILENPKFSGDFEAKLAEFINEEKGVSTTEEALQGAKDIIAEMISDTAEVRQVVREFLLEKASIVSQKSATKVDETNKKKKDVYDIYHDFTCEIPKLKEYQILAINRGEAEKYLKVIFSYDKPGILSEIFDTYFEYDESYFLDLLNEVVD
;
A
#
# COMPACT_ATOMS: atom_id res chain seq x y z
N MET A 1 2.95 -0.38 27.26
CA MET A 1 3.05 -1.68 27.96
C MET A 1 4.50 -2.00 28.32
N ASN A 2 4.80 -2.73 29.41
CA ASN A 2 6.16 -3.23 29.68
C ASN A 2 6.34 -4.61 28.98
N ILE A 3 6.89 -4.59 27.76
CA ILE A 3 7.10 -5.78 26.91
C ILE A 3 7.94 -6.86 27.63
N PRO A 4 9.11 -6.56 28.21
CA PRO A 4 9.90 -7.53 28.96
C PRO A 4 9.13 -8.32 30.03
N ASN A 5 8.28 -7.64 30.79
CA ASN A 5 7.48 -8.27 31.85
C ASN A 5 6.41 -9.22 31.29
N VAL A 6 5.74 -8.83 30.20
CA VAL A 6 4.73 -9.68 29.53
C VAL A 6 5.37 -10.96 29.01
N VAL A 7 6.47 -10.84 28.27
CA VAL A 7 7.21 -11.99 27.71
C VAL A 7 7.75 -12.90 28.83
N SER A 8 8.26 -12.30 29.91
CA SER A 8 8.73 -13.02 31.10
C SER A 8 7.64 -13.91 31.70
N LYS A 9 6.41 -13.40 31.83
CA LYS A 9 5.28 -14.16 32.36
C LYS A 9 4.78 -15.25 31.42
N GLU A 10 4.69 -14.95 30.12
CA GLU A 10 4.16 -15.88 29.12
C GLU A 10 5.10 -17.07 28.88
N LEU A 11 6.41 -16.81 28.81
CA LEU A 11 7.42 -17.83 28.54
C LEU A 11 8.02 -18.43 29.82
N ASN A 12 7.60 -17.93 31.00
CA ASN A 12 8.13 -18.34 32.30
C ASN A 12 9.67 -18.21 32.40
N ILE A 13 10.20 -17.08 31.91
CA ILE A 13 11.63 -16.72 31.89
C ILE A 13 11.83 -15.46 32.73
N LYS A 14 13.01 -15.21 33.30
CA LYS A 14 13.24 -13.99 34.09
C LYS A 14 13.22 -12.74 33.20
N GLU A 15 12.58 -11.67 33.66
CA GLU A 15 12.54 -10.37 32.95
C GLU A 15 13.95 -9.85 32.61
N THR A 16 14.93 -10.07 33.48
CA THR A 16 16.34 -9.72 33.21
C THR A 16 16.94 -10.46 32.02
N GLN A 17 16.56 -11.73 31.80
CA GLN A 17 17.02 -12.51 30.64
C GLN A 17 16.38 -11.98 29.36
N VAL A 18 15.09 -11.61 29.40
CA VAL A 18 14.41 -11.00 28.25
C VAL A 18 15.07 -9.67 27.87
N LEU A 19 15.37 -8.81 28.85
CA LEU A 19 16.06 -7.54 28.63
C LEU A 19 17.44 -7.71 27.97
N GLU A 20 18.25 -8.65 28.47
CA GLU A 20 19.56 -8.96 27.89
C GLU A 20 19.44 -9.46 26.45
N VAL A 21 18.48 -10.34 26.18
CA VAL A 21 18.22 -10.86 24.83
C VAL A 21 17.78 -9.74 23.88
N MET A 22 16.88 -8.85 24.33
CA MET A 22 16.44 -7.68 23.56
C MET A 22 17.62 -6.75 23.24
N ALA A 23 18.50 -6.48 24.20
CA ALA A 23 19.69 -5.65 23.99
C ALA A 23 20.64 -6.28 22.96
N MET A 24 20.86 -7.60 23.04
CA MET A 24 21.72 -8.30 22.08
C MET A 24 21.14 -8.28 20.65
N PHE A 25 19.83 -8.41 20.49
CA PHE A 25 19.18 -8.26 19.19
C PHE A 25 19.29 -6.82 18.65
N ALA A 26 19.16 -5.81 19.51
CA ALA A 26 19.37 -4.41 19.12
C ALA A 26 20.82 -4.15 18.67
N GLU A 27 21.80 -4.86 19.24
CA GLU A 27 23.20 -4.85 18.80
C GLU A 27 23.46 -5.67 17.51
N GLY A 28 22.44 -6.32 16.95
CA GLY A 28 22.54 -7.12 15.73
C GLY A 28 23.08 -8.55 15.95
N SER A 29 23.05 -9.06 17.18
CA SER A 29 23.44 -10.44 17.47
C SER A 29 22.41 -11.43 16.93
N THR A 30 22.87 -12.55 16.36
CA THR A 30 21.99 -13.61 15.85
C THR A 30 21.70 -14.66 16.91
N ILE A 31 20.57 -15.36 16.81
CA ILE A 31 20.21 -16.46 17.75
C ILE A 31 21.35 -17.49 17.91
N PRO A 32 21.96 -18.04 16.84
CA PRO A 32 23.05 -19.00 16.99
C PRO A 32 24.28 -18.41 17.69
N PHE A 33 24.54 -17.12 17.49
CA PHE A 33 25.63 -16.43 18.18
C PHE A 33 25.35 -16.29 19.68
N ILE A 34 24.13 -15.88 20.04
CA ILE A 34 23.72 -15.72 21.44
C ILE A 34 23.76 -17.06 22.18
N ALA A 35 23.13 -18.10 21.61
CA ALA A 35 23.06 -19.43 22.19
C ALA A 35 24.45 -20.06 22.44
N ARG A 36 25.42 -19.76 21.56
CA ARG A 36 26.75 -20.37 21.58
C ARG A 36 27.79 -19.57 22.35
N TYR A 37 27.73 -18.24 22.30
CA TYR A 37 28.78 -17.37 22.86
C TYR A 37 28.31 -16.43 23.98
N ARG A 38 27.00 -16.31 24.21
CA ARG A 38 26.42 -15.41 25.25
C ARG A 38 25.57 -16.14 26.28
N LYS A 39 25.70 -17.47 26.37
CA LYS A 39 24.92 -18.33 27.27
C LYS A 39 24.97 -17.91 28.75
N GLU A 40 26.12 -17.43 29.22
CA GLU A 40 26.27 -16.91 30.59
C GLU A 40 25.43 -15.66 30.83
N LYS A 41 25.39 -14.74 29.86
CA LYS A 41 24.62 -13.49 29.96
C LYS A 41 23.11 -13.73 29.86
N THR A 42 22.68 -14.70 29.06
CA THR A 42 21.27 -15.07 28.94
C THR A 42 20.81 -16.03 30.03
N GLY A 43 21.68 -16.48 30.94
CA GLY A 43 21.33 -17.43 32.00
C GLY A 43 20.98 -18.82 31.47
N GLY A 44 21.57 -19.23 30.35
CA GLY A 44 21.45 -20.59 29.83
C GLY A 44 20.40 -20.83 28.74
N LEU A 45 19.73 -19.78 28.23
CA LEU A 45 18.68 -19.92 27.21
C LEU A 45 19.17 -20.66 25.95
N ASP A 46 18.36 -21.56 25.44
CA ASP A 46 18.61 -22.29 24.19
C ASP A 46 18.07 -21.56 22.95
N GLU A 47 18.33 -22.12 21.76
CA GLU A 47 17.94 -21.49 20.49
C GLU A 47 16.42 -21.40 20.30
N GLU A 48 15.64 -22.33 20.88
CA GLU A 48 14.19 -22.35 20.78
C GLU A 48 13.61 -21.23 21.64
N GLN A 49 14.05 -21.13 22.90
CA GLN A 49 13.65 -20.06 23.82
C GLN A 49 14.03 -18.67 23.30
N LEU A 50 15.23 -18.51 22.72
CA LEU A 50 15.65 -17.24 22.11
C LEU A 50 14.76 -16.85 20.93
N ARG A 51 14.32 -17.82 20.13
CA ARG A 51 13.41 -17.59 18.99
C ARG A 51 12.00 -17.22 19.46
N GLU A 52 11.50 -17.86 20.50
CA GLU A 52 10.21 -17.52 21.12
C GLU A 52 10.23 -16.09 21.67
N ILE A 53 11.30 -15.70 22.38
CA ILE A 53 11.50 -14.34 22.87
C ILE A 53 11.52 -13.35 21.71
N GLU A 54 12.35 -13.57 20.68
CA GLU A 54 12.45 -12.68 19.52
C GLU A 54 11.08 -12.48 18.84
N THR A 55 10.39 -13.59 18.57
CA THR A 55 9.09 -13.58 17.90
C THR A 55 8.06 -12.81 18.73
N ARG A 56 8.01 -13.08 20.04
CA ARG A 56 7.02 -12.45 20.91
C ARG A 56 7.31 -10.99 21.17
N VAL A 57 8.56 -10.61 21.40
CA VAL A 57 8.98 -9.20 21.53
C VAL A 57 8.62 -8.44 20.27
N ASN A 58 8.96 -8.96 19.08
CA ASN A 58 8.64 -8.29 17.81
C ASN A 58 7.14 -8.10 17.64
N TYR A 59 6.33 -9.13 17.92
CA TYR A 59 4.88 -9.01 17.85
C TYR A 59 4.34 -7.93 18.80
N LEU A 60 4.81 -7.89 20.05
CA LEU A 60 4.34 -6.91 21.04
C LEU A 60 4.79 -5.49 20.70
N THR A 61 5.98 -5.31 20.11
CA THR A 61 6.45 -4.02 19.60
C THR A 61 5.54 -3.53 18.47
N ILE A 62 5.25 -4.38 17.48
CA ILE A 62 4.33 -4.06 16.37
C ILE A 62 2.94 -3.68 16.92
N LEU A 63 2.45 -4.42 17.91
CA LEU A 63 1.16 -4.13 18.56
C LEU A 63 1.15 -2.74 19.21
N GLU A 64 2.17 -2.39 19.99
CA GLU A 64 2.24 -1.07 20.67
C GLU A 64 2.40 0.07 19.66
N GLU A 65 3.23 -0.08 18.64
CA GLU A 65 3.35 0.89 17.55
C GLU A 65 2.01 1.10 16.84
N ARG A 66 1.27 0.00 16.60
CA ARG A 66 -0.04 0.07 15.96
C ARG A 66 -1.07 0.75 16.85
N LYS A 67 -1.12 0.43 18.15
CA LYS A 67 -1.98 1.13 19.12
C LYS A 67 -1.72 2.63 19.10
N GLN A 68 -0.45 3.06 19.13
CA GLN A 68 -0.11 4.47 19.11
C GLN A 68 -0.54 5.16 17.80
N THR A 69 -0.31 4.50 16.67
CA THR A 69 -0.74 4.99 15.36
C THR A 69 -2.26 5.19 15.30
N VAL A 70 -3.02 4.22 15.81
CA VAL A 70 -4.48 4.28 15.87
C VAL A 70 -4.96 5.38 16.80
N LEU A 71 -4.37 5.51 18.00
CA LEU A 71 -4.70 6.58 18.95
C LEU A 71 -4.51 7.96 18.32
N ASN A 72 -3.34 8.21 17.72
CA ASN A 72 -3.04 9.47 17.04
C ASN A 72 -4.06 9.74 15.91
N SER A 73 -4.37 8.73 15.10
CA SER A 73 -5.32 8.86 13.99
C SER A 73 -6.75 9.20 14.45
N ILE A 74 -7.19 8.71 15.61
CA ILE A 74 -8.51 9.01 16.18
C ILE A 74 -8.51 10.36 16.91
N GLU A 75 -7.39 10.72 17.54
CA GLU A 75 -7.19 12.01 18.20
C GLU A 75 -7.20 13.17 17.18
N GLU A 76 -6.54 12.99 16.03
CA GLU A 76 -6.59 13.94 14.90
C GLU A 76 -8.01 14.17 14.36
N GLN A 77 -8.91 13.18 14.53
CA GLN A 77 -10.32 13.30 14.16
C GLN A 77 -11.18 13.93 15.26
N VAL A 78 -10.60 14.28 16.41
CA VAL A 78 -11.30 14.81 17.60
C VAL A 78 -12.42 13.87 18.08
N LYS A 79 -12.21 12.55 17.88
CA LYS A 79 -13.16 11.48 18.24
C LYS A 79 -12.66 10.56 19.35
N LEU A 80 -11.47 10.82 19.89
CA LEU A 80 -10.86 9.98 20.91
C LEU A 80 -11.51 10.26 22.28
N THR A 81 -12.33 9.32 22.76
CA THR A 81 -12.85 9.35 24.12
C THR A 81 -11.90 8.63 25.07
N GLU A 82 -11.90 9.01 26.35
CA GLU A 82 -11.10 8.31 27.37
C GLU A 82 -11.45 6.83 27.48
N GLU A 83 -12.73 6.46 27.30
CA GLU A 83 -13.15 5.06 27.27
C GLU A 83 -12.52 4.30 26.08
N LEU A 84 -12.54 4.88 24.88
CA LEU A 84 -11.96 4.27 23.68
C LEU A 84 -10.44 4.17 23.78
N LYS A 85 -9.78 5.22 24.28
CA LYS A 85 -8.34 5.22 24.56
C LYS A 85 -7.95 4.08 25.50
N ASN A 86 -8.70 3.89 26.59
CA ASN A 86 -8.45 2.80 27.53
C ASN A 86 -8.68 1.42 26.88
N LYS A 87 -9.70 1.27 26.03
CA LYS A 87 -9.94 0.03 25.27
C LYS A 87 -8.78 -0.29 24.31
N ILE A 88 -8.26 0.70 23.58
CA ILE A 88 -7.14 0.51 22.65
C ILE A 88 -5.85 0.17 23.40
N LEU A 89 -5.56 0.85 24.51
CA LEU A 89 -4.39 0.56 25.34
C LEU A 89 -4.46 -0.85 25.96
N ALA A 90 -5.65 -1.28 26.35
CA ALA A 90 -5.90 -2.60 26.94
C ALA A 90 -5.93 -3.76 25.92
N ALA A 91 -6.02 -3.49 24.62
CA ALA A 91 -6.07 -4.54 23.60
C ALA A 91 -4.80 -5.42 23.63
N GLU A 92 -4.97 -6.73 23.61
CA GLU A 92 -3.86 -7.70 23.71
C GLU A 92 -3.48 -8.25 22.33
N LYS A 93 -4.36 -8.08 21.34
CA LYS A 93 -4.19 -8.59 19.98
C LYS A 93 -4.28 -7.49 18.94
N LEU A 94 -3.54 -7.66 17.84
CA LEU A 94 -3.56 -6.71 16.73
C LEU A 94 -4.96 -6.57 16.13
N GLN A 95 -5.69 -7.68 16.03
CA GLN A 95 -7.05 -7.71 15.52
C GLN A 95 -8.01 -6.85 16.36
N GLU A 96 -7.91 -6.89 17.69
CA GLU A 96 -8.76 -6.09 18.58
C GLU A 96 -8.51 -4.59 18.36
N VAL A 97 -7.25 -4.20 18.12
CA VAL A 97 -6.89 -2.81 17.76
C VAL A 97 -7.50 -2.42 16.42
N GLU A 98 -7.46 -3.30 15.41
CA GLU A 98 -8.09 -3.05 14.11
C GLU A 98 -9.62 -2.94 14.20
N ASP A 99 -10.26 -3.81 14.98
CA ASP A 99 -11.71 -3.81 15.16
C ASP A 99 -12.17 -2.50 15.83
N LEU A 100 -11.44 -2.03 16.84
CA LEU A 100 -11.68 -0.72 17.48
C LEU A 100 -11.40 0.45 16.54
N TYR A 101 -10.43 0.32 15.63
CA TYR A 101 -10.08 1.36 14.67
C TYR A 101 -11.03 1.42 13.48
N LEU A 102 -11.66 0.31 13.11
CA LEU A 102 -12.46 0.17 11.89
C LEU A 102 -13.48 1.31 11.67
N PRO A 103 -14.26 1.76 12.66
CA PRO A 103 -15.22 2.87 12.49
C PRO A 103 -14.56 4.24 12.22
N TYR A 104 -13.29 4.38 12.59
CA TYR A 104 -12.51 5.62 12.50
C TYR A 104 -11.47 5.59 11.40
N LYS A 105 -11.25 4.44 10.76
CA LYS A 105 -10.29 4.31 9.67
C LYS A 105 -10.68 5.31 8.57
N PRO A 106 -9.85 6.33 8.32
CA PRO A 106 -10.19 7.35 7.33
C PRO A 106 -10.33 6.64 5.99
N LYS A 107 -11.48 6.84 5.34
CA LYS A 107 -11.59 6.53 3.92
C LYS A 107 -10.49 7.33 3.23
N ARG A 108 -9.70 6.69 2.36
CA ARG A 108 -8.66 7.39 1.61
C ARG A 108 -9.28 8.63 0.98
N LYS A 109 -8.81 9.81 1.35
CA LYS A 109 -9.21 11.05 0.67
C LYS A 109 -8.59 11.01 -0.71
N THR A 110 -9.32 10.47 -1.67
CA THR A 110 -8.94 10.47 -3.09
C THR A 110 -9.07 11.89 -3.62
N ARG A 111 -8.38 12.17 -4.73
CA ARG A 111 -8.50 13.47 -5.40
C ARG A 111 -9.94 13.71 -5.86
N GLY A 112 -10.63 12.67 -6.33
CA GLY A 112 -12.05 12.75 -6.68
C GLY A 112 -12.96 13.06 -5.49
N ILE A 113 -12.81 12.43 -4.31
CA ILE A 113 -13.56 12.81 -3.09
C ILE A 113 -13.34 14.28 -2.72
N ILE A 114 -12.10 14.78 -2.83
CA ILE A 114 -11.80 16.19 -2.57
C ILE A 114 -12.51 17.08 -3.59
N ALA A 115 -12.44 16.75 -4.88
CA ALA A 115 -13.12 17.50 -5.93
C ALA A 115 -14.65 17.49 -5.79
N LYS A 116 -15.26 16.37 -5.35
CA LYS A 116 -16.69 16.31 -5.00
C LYS A 116 -17.03 17.25 -3.86
N ALA A 117 -16.20 17.32 -2.81
CA ALA A 117 -16.39 18.26 -1.71
C ALA A 117 -16.27 19.73 -2.15
N LYS A 118 -15.48 20.02 -3.20
CA LYS A 118 -15.42 21.33 -3.85
C LYS A 118 -16.63 21.64 -4.74
N GLY A 119 -17.55 20.69 -4.92
CA GLY A 119 -18.77 20.86 -5.71
C GLY A 119 -18.58 20.68 -7.22
N LEU A 120 -17.53 19.96 -7.65
CA LEU A 120 -17.23 19.70 -9.07
C LEU A 120 -17.93 18.46 -9.64
N GLU A 121 -18.67 17.71 -8.82
CA GLU A 121 -19.42 16.52 -9.26
C GLU A 121 -20.43 16.80 -10.39
N PRO A 122 -21.21 17.91 -10.37
CA PRO A 122 -22.12 18.22 -11.48
C PRO A 122 -21.39 18.49 -12.80
N LEU A 123 -20.16 19.03 -12.75
CA LEU A 123 -19.33 19.25 -13.94
C LEU A 123 -18.84 17.91 -14.52
N ALA A 124 -18.41 16.97 -13.67
CA ALA A 124 -18.02 15.63 -14.09
C ALA A 124 -19.19 14.87 -14.75
N LEU A 125 -20.38 14.91 -14.14
CA LEU A 125 -21.59 14.30 -14.71
C LEU A 125 -21.99 14.97 -16.02
N PHE A 126 -21.88 16.29 -16.11
CA PHE A 126 -22.18 17.02 -17.34
C PHE A 126 -21.31 16.55 -18.51
N ILE A 127 -20.00 16.35 -18.29
CA ILE A 127 -19.05 15.84 -19.30
C ILE A 127 -19.45 14.44 -19.76
N LEU A 128 -19.86 13.56 -18.84
CA LEU A 128 -20.24 12.18 -19.15
C LEU A 128 -21.57 12.06 -19.89
N GLU A 129 -22.57 12.85 -19.48
CA GLU A 129 -23.95 12.76 -19.97
C GLU A 129 -24.22 13.56 -21.25
N ASN A 130 -23.33 14.50 -21.61
CA ASN A 130 -23.50 15.38 -22.77
C ASN A 130 -22.39 15.19 -23.82
N PRO A 131 -22.20 13.99 -24.39
CA PRO A 131 -21.12 13.73 -25.35
C PRO A 131 -21.22 14.58 -26.62
N LYS A 132 -22.43 14.97 -27.05
CA LYS A 132 -22.65 15.81 -28.25
C LYS A 132 -22.77 17.30 -27.94
N PHE A 133 -22.12 17.77 -26.87
CA PHE A 133 -22.14 19.18 -26.50
C PHE A 133 -21.56 20.05 -27.64
N SER A 134 -22.21 21.19 -27.91
CA SER A 134 -21.85 22.12 -28.99
C SER A 134 -21.85 23.59 -28.54
N GLY A 135 -21.79 23.83 -27.23
CA GLY A 135 -21.74 25.16 -26.63
C GLY A 135 -20.33 25.59 -26.22
N ASP A 136 -20.25 26.71 -25.51
CA ASP A 136 -19.00 27.21 -24.93
C ASP A 136 -18.67 26.47 -23.63
N PHE A 137 -17.68 25.59 -23.68
CA PHE A 137 -17.24 24.81 -22.52
C PHE A 137 -16.45 25.66 -21.52
N GLU A 138 -15.73 26.70 -21.95
CA GLU A 138 -15.02 27.59 -21.03
C GLU A 138 -16.01 28.38 -20.18
N ALA A 139 -17.10 28.86 -20.78
CA ALA A 139 -18.20 29.48 -20.04
C ALA A 139 -18.80 28.51 -19.01
N LYS A 140 -18.93 27.21 -19.35
CA LYS A 140 -19.43 26.20 -18.42
C LYS A 140 -18.46 25.95 -17.26
N LEU A 141 -17.15 25.92 -17.51
CA LEU A 141 -16.13 25.79 -16.47
C LEU A 141 -16.10 27.01 -15.53
N ALA A 142 -16.33 28.20 -16.06
CA ALA A 142 -16.37 29.44 -15.28
C ALA A 142 -17.48 29.42 -14.21
N GLU A 143 -18.60 28.72 -14.45
CA GLU A 143 -19.67 28.54 -13.45
C GLU A 143 -19.22 27.78 -12.19
N PHE A 144 -18.13 26.99 -12.29
CA PHE A 144 -17.62 26.15 -11.20
C PHE A 144 -16.39 26.74 -10.49
N ILE A 145 -15.96 27.95 -10.86
CA ILE A 145 -14.90 28.67 -10.13
C ILE A 145 -15.47 29.15 -8.80
N ASN A 146 -14.83 28.75 -7.71
CA ASN A 146 -15.22 29.13 -6.36
C ASN A 146 -14.01 29.14 -5.43
N GLU A 147 -13.48 30.34 -5.17
CA GLU A 147 -12.33 30.54 -4.28
C GLU A 147 -12.59 30.05 -2.85
N GLU A 148 -13.82 30.20 -2.33
CA GLU A 148 -14.19 29.72 -0.99
C GLU A 148 -14.12 28.20 -0.87
N LYS A 149 -14.38 27.49 -1.98
CA LYS A 149 -14.23 26.03 -2.08
C LYS A 149 -12.84 25.60 -2.56
N GLY A 150 -11.92 26.54 -2.76
CA GLY A 150 -10.55 26.28 -3.20
C GLY A 150 -10.44 25.84 -4.66
N VAL A 151 -11.30 26.38 -5.54
CA VAL A 151 -11.19 26.27 -7.00
C VAL A 151 -11.01 27.69 -7.56
N SER A 152 -9.78 28.05 -7.88
CA SER A 152 -9.40 29.40 -8.30
C SER A 152 -9.33 29.58 -9.82
N THR A 153 -9.23 28.50 -10.58
CA THR A 153 -9.10 28.54 -12.04
C THR A 153 -10.02 27.54 -12.73
N THR A 154 -10.30 27.78 -14.02
CA THR A 154 -11.00 26.81 -14.88
C THR A 154 -10.22 25.49 -15.01
N GLU A 155 -8.89 25.56 -15.02
CA GLU A 155 -8.01 24.38 -15.06
C GLU A 155 -8.17 23.51 -13.81
N GLU A 156 -8.29 24.12 -12.61
CA GLU A 156 -8.53 23.38 -11.38
C GLU A 156 -9.93 22.74 -11.35
N ALA A 157 -10.94 23.43 -11.87
CA ALA A 157 -12.28 22.87 -12.03
C ALA A 157 -12.27 21.67 -12.98
N LEU A 158 -11.56 21.79 -14.10
CA LEU A 158 -11.39 20.74 -15.09
C LEU A 158 -10.66 19.53 -14.52
N GLN A 159 -9.53 19.76 -13.85
CA GLN A 159 -8.74 18.68 -13.24
C GLN A 159 -9.53 17.96 -12.15
N GLY A 160 -10.28 18.71 -11.33
CA GLY A 160 -11.15 18.11 -10.33
C GLY A 160 -12.27 17.28 -10.96
N ALA A 161 -12.85 17.72 -12.07
CA ALA A 161 -13.80 16.91 -12.82
C ALA A 161 -13.16 15.63 -13.38
N LYS A 162 -11.95 15.72 -13.96
CA LYS A 162 -11.18 14.56 -14.43
C LYS A 162 -10.91 13.55 -13.30
N ASP A 163 -10.47 14.04 -12.14
CA ASP A 163 -10.21 13.19 -10.96
C ASP A 163 -11.46 12.44 -10.48
N ILE A 164 -12.64 13.07 -10.59
CA ILE A 164 -13.93 12.43 -10.27
C ILE A 164 -14.26 11.34 -11.29
N ILE A 165 -14.12 11.64 -12.59
CA ILE A 165 -14.41 10.67 -13.66
C ILE A 165 -13.44 9.48 -13.58
N ALA A 166 -12.14 9.71 -13.35
CA ALA A 166 -11.15 8.67 -13.16
C ALA A 166 -11.50 7.72 -12.00
N GLU A 167 -11.99 8.27 -10.88
CA GLU A 167 -12.46 7.49 -9.74
C GLU A 167 -13.70 6.68 -10.09
N MET A 168 -14.67 7.26 -10.82
CA MET A 168 -15.87 6.56 -11.29
C MET A 168 -15.53 5.38 -12.23
N ILE A 169 -14.60 5.58 -13.17
CA ILE A 169 -14.12 4.51 -14.07
C ILE A 169 -13.42 3.42 -13.27
N SER A 170 -12.50 3.80 -12.37
CA SER A 170 -11.71 2.87 -11.54
C SER A 170 -12.58 2.03 -10.58
N ASP A 171 -13.70 2.59 -10.12
CA ASP A 171 -14.62 1.90 -9.21
C ASP A 171 -15.59 0.94 -9.92
N THR A 172 -15.72 1.05 -11.25
CA THR A 172 -16.62 0.24 -12.07
C THR A 172 -16.13 -1.21 -12.14
N ALA A 173 -17.02 -2.16 -11.83
CA ALA A 173 -16.65 -3.55 -11.66
C ALA A 173 -16.24 -4.21 -12.99
N GLU A 174 -16.98 -3.88 -14.05
CA GLU A 174 -16.79 -4.34 -15.43
C GLU A 174 -15.42 -3.90 -15.95
N VAL A 175 -15.07 -2.61 -15.79
CA VAL A 175 -13.75 -2.07 -16.17
C VAL A 175 -12.62 -2.80 -15.42
N ARG A 176 -12.75 -3.00 -14.11
CA ARG A 176 -11.74 -3.74 -13.33
C ARG A 176 -11.60 -5.19 -13.77
N GLN A 177 -12.67 -5.82 -14.22
CA GLN A 177 -12.64 -7.18 -14.74
C GLN A 177 -11.86 -7.22 -16.05
N VAL A 178 -12.20 -6.34 -17.00
CA VAL A 178 -11.52 -6.23 -18.30
C VAL A 178 -10.01 -5.98 -18.12
N VAL A 179 -9.63 -5.02 -17.27
CA VAL A 179 -8.22 -4.74 -16.96
C VAL A 179 -7.50 -5.97 -16.37
N ARG A 180 -8.15 -6.71 -15.48
CA ARG A 180 -7.56 -7.90 -14.87
C ARG A 180 -7.35 -9.01 -15.91
N GLU A 181 -8.35 -9.27 -16.74
CA GLU A 181 -8.28 -10.28 -17.80
C GLU A 181 -7.21 -9.91 -18.83
N PHE A 182 -7.19 -8.65 -19.28
CA PHE A 182 -6.16 -8.13 -20.18
C PHE A 182 -4.75 -8.34 -19.63
N LEU A 183 -4.52 -7.97 -18.36
CA LEU A 183 -3.20 -8.13 -17.75
C LEU A 183 -2.82 -9.61 -17.64
N LEU A 184 -3.74 -10.47 -17.18
CA LEU A 184 -3.47 -11.90 -17.03
C LEU A 184 -3.13 -12.58 -18.37
N GLU A 185 -3.73 -12.15 -19.48
CA GLU A 185 -3.54 -12.77 -20.79
C GLU A 185 -2.39 -12.14 -21.60
N LYS A 186 -2.28 -10.81 -21.59
CA LYS A 186 -1.44 -10.05 -22.52
C LYS A 186 -0.26 -9.33 -21.85
N ALA A 187 -0.17 -9.29 -20.53
CA ALA A 187 0.97 -8.67 -19.87
C ALA A 187 2.17 -9.62 -19.71
N SER A 188 3.34 -9.02 -19.60
CA SER A 188 4.61 -9.67 -19.29
C SER A 188 5.22 -9.06 -18.03
N ILE A 189 5.88 -9.90 -17.24
CA ILE A 189 6.70 -9.46 -16.12
C ILE A 189 8.11 -9.21 -16.64
N VAL A 190 8.64 -8.02 -16.36
CA VAL A 190 10.02 -7.62 -16.59
C VAL A 190 10.70 -7.46 -15.23
N SER A 191 11.68 -8.30 -14.95
CA SER A 191 12.52 -8.24 -13.76
C SER A 191 13.88 -7.69 -14.12
N GLN A 192 14.29 -6.64 -13.41
CA GLN A 192 15.56 -5.95 -13.60
C GLN A 192 16.37 -5.92 -12.32
N LYS A 193 17.69 -5.81 -12.45
CA LYS A 193 18.55 -5.54 -11.29
C LYS A 193 18.18 -4.22 -10.63
N SER A 194 17.94 -4.25 -9.32
CA SER A 194 17.70 -3.05 -8.54
C SER A 194 18.95 -2.17 -8.51
N ALA A 195 18.77 -0.86 -8.72
CA ALA A 195 19.84 0.14 -8.61
C ALA A 195 20.20 0.45 -7.14
N THR A 196 19.40 -0.03 -6.19
CA THR A 196 19.61 0.18 -4.76
C THR A 196 20.77 -0.69 -4.31
N LYS A 197 21.89 -0.08 -3.91
CA LYS A 197 23.07 -0.80 -3.40
C LYS A 197 22.68 -1.62 -2.16
N VAL A 198 22.61 -2.94 -2.32
CA VAL A 198 22.66 -3.86 -1.18
C VAL A 198 24.12 -4.01 -0.77
N ASP A 199 24.39 -3.94 0.54
CA ASP A 199 25.72 -3.99 1.15
C ASP A 199 26.70 -4.92 0.42
N GLU A 200 27.87 -4.39 0.04
CA GLU A 200 28.91 -5.11 -0.70
C GLU A 200 29.62 -6.22 0.12
N THR A 201 29.08 -6.62 1.28
CA THR A 201 29.70 -7.61 2.18
C THR A 201 29.68 -9.03 1.62
N ASN A 202 28.95 -9.32 0.53
CA ASN A 202 28.84 -10.66 -0.07
C ASN A 202 29.34 -10.77 -1.53
N LYS A 203 30.38 -10.02 -1.92
CA LYS A 203 31.06 -10.13 -3.25
C LYS A 203 31.58 -11.53 -3.64
N LYS A 204 31.49 -12.55 -2.78
CA LYS A 204 31.93 -13.93 -3.03
C LYS A 204 30.81 -14.97 -3.19
N LYS A 205 29.53 -14.63 -2.99
CA LYS A 205 28.42 -15.56 -3.25
C LYS A 205 27.92 -15.35 -4.68
N LYS A 206 27.72 -16.45 -5.43
CA LYS A 206 27.01 -16.41 -6.71
C LYS A 206 25.70 -15.65 -6.49
N ASP A 207 25.43 -14.66 -7.33
CA ASP A 207 24.19 -13.92 -7.29
C ASP A 207 23.05 -14.92 -7.54
N VAL A 208 22.25 -15.18 -6.51
CA VAL A 208 21.18 -16.20 -6.54
C VAL A 208 20.08 -15.77 -7.53
N TYR A 209 20.02 -14.47 -7.84
CA TYR A 209 19.03 -13.87 -8.72
C TYR A 209 19.58 -13.55 -10.11
N ASP A 210 20.77 -14.04 -10.48
CA ASP A 210 21.45 -13.70 -11.74
C ASP A 210 20.57 -13.97 -12.97
N ILE A 211 19.83 -15.08 -12.93
CA ILE A 211 18.89 -15.51 -13.99
C ILE A 211 17.72 -14.52 -14.14
N TYR A 212 17.43 -13.72 -13.12
CA TYR A 212 16.28 -12.82 -13.06
C TYR A 212 16.63 -11.33 -13.21
N HIS A 213 17.91 -10.98 -13.44
CA HIS A 213 18.34 -9.58 -13.64
C HIS A 213 17.92 -8.99 -14.98
N ASP A 214 17.68 -9.83 -15.98
CA ASP A 214 17.18 -9.45 -17.30
C ASP A 214 16.16 -10.49 -17.77
N PHE A 215 15.14 -10.70 -16.92
CA PHE A 215 14.13 -11.72 -17.15
C PHE A 215 12.83 -11.08 -17.61
N THR A 216 12.37 -11.49 -18.78
CA THR A 216 11.06 -11.13 -19.32
C THR A 216 10.27 -12.40 -19.59
N CYS A 217 9.04 -12.46 -19.08
CA CYS A 217 8.14 -13.60 -19.31
C CYS A 217 6.69 -13.15 -19.31
N GLU A 218 5.90 -13.66 -20.24
CA GLU A 218 4.45 -13.49 -20.27
C GLU A 218 3.81 -14.12 -19.03
N ILE A 219 2.79 -13.46 -18.47
CA ILE A 219 2.10 -13.92 -17.26
C ILE A 219 1.60 -15.37 -17.39
N PRO A 220 0.95 -15.79 -18.50
CA PRO A 220 0.49 -17.18 -18.65
C PRO A 220 1.59 -18.24 -18.65
N LYS A 221 2.84 -17.84 -18.95
CA LYS A 221 3.99 -18.76 -19.07
C LYS A 221 4.84 -18.81 -17.79
N LEU A 222 4.58 -17.93 -16.81
CA LEU A 222 5.30 -17.89 -15.55
C LEU A 222 5.00 -19.13 -14.70
N LYS A 223 6.07 -19.80 -14.26
CA LYS A 223 5.98 -20.95 -13.37
C LYS A 223 6.00 -20.51 -11.91
N GLU A 224 5.34 -21.28 -11.04
CA GLU A 224 5.22 -20.98 -9.61
C GLU A 224 6.58 -20.70 -8.93
N TYR A 225 7.61 -21.50 -9.23
CA TYR A 225 8.95 -21.31 -8.64
C TYR A 225 9.62 -20.00 -9.11
N GLN A 226 9.30 -19.50 -10.31
CA GLN A 226 9.83 -18.24 -10.82
C GLN A 226 9.15 -17.07 -10.11
N ILE A 227 7.83 -17.16 -9.90
CA ILE A 227 7.07 -16.17 -9.13
C ILE A 227 7.65 -16.04 -7.72
N LEU A 228 7.89 -17.17 -7.04
CA LEU A 228 8.51 -17.16 -5.70
C LEU A 228 9.90 -16.52 -5.70
N ALA A 229 10.75 -16.84 -6.67
CA ALA A 229 12.11 -16.29 -6.77
C ALA A 229 12.10 -14.78 -7.04
N ILE A 230 11.24 -14.32 -7.95
CA ILE A 230 11.09 -12.90 -8.31
C ILE A 230 10.54 -12.10 -7.13
N ASN A 231 9.45 -12.56 -6.49
CA ASN A 231 8.87 -11.90 -5.32
C ASN A 231 9.87 -11.79 -4.16
N ARG A 232 10.67 -12.83 -3.96
CA ARG A 232 11.73 -12.82 -2.94
C ARG A 232 12.83 -11.82 -3.28
N GLY A 233 13.30 -11.81 -4.53
CA GLY A 233 14.33 -10.86 -4.98
C GLY A 233 13.86 -9.41 -4.92
N GLU A 234 12.58 -9.15 -5.16
CA GLU A 234 11.96 -7.82 -5.00
C GLU A 234 11.87 -7.41 -3.53
N ALA A 235 11.37 -8.29 -2.66
CA ALA A 235 11.28 -8.04 -1.22
C ALA A 235 12.65 -7.77 -0.58
N GLU A 236 13.68 -8.49 -1.01
CA GLU A 236 15.07 -8.29 -0.60
C GLU A 236 15.76 -7.11 -1.34
N LYS A 237 15.03 -6.39 -2.20
CA LYS A 237 15.48 -5.21 -2.99
C LYS A 237 16.63 -5.49 -3.96
N TYR A 238 16.86 -6.75 -4.34
CA TYR A 238 17.81 -7.14 -5.38
C TYR A 238 17.24 -6.99 -6.78
N LEU A 239 15.93 -7.20 -6.92
CA LEU A 239 15.20 -7.08 -8.19
C LEU A 239 14.21 -5.93 -8.12
N LYS A 240 13.93 -5.35 -9.28
CA LYS A 240 12.83 -4.42 -9.53
C LYS A 240 11.91 -5.10 -10.55
N VAL A 241 10.65 -5.27 -10.18
CA VAL A 241 9.66 -5.97 -11.01
C VAL A 241 8.71 -4.95 -11.62
N ILE A 242 8.46 -5.07 -12.92
CA ILE A 242 7.62 -4.15 -13.69
C ILE A 242 6.69 -4.99 -14.55
N PHE A 243 5.42 -4.60 -14.65
CA PHE A 243 4.52 -5.15 -15.66
C PHE A 243 4.68 -4.38 -16.96
N SER A 244 4.95 -5.10 -18.05
CA SER A 244 4.95 -4.59 -19.42
C SER A 244 3.71 -5.10 -20.11
N TYR A 245 2.92 -4.19 -20.68
CA TYR A 245 1.68 -4.48 -21.37
C TYR A 245 1.44 -3.44 -22.46
N ASP A 246 0.57 -3.76 -23.41
CA ASP A 246 0.17 -2.84 -24.48
C ASP A 246 -0.75 -1.76 -23.92
N LYS A 247 -0.16 -0.60 -23.60
CA LYS A 247 -0.88 0.54 -22.99
C LYS A 247 -2.00 1.05 -23.92
N PRO A 248 -1.77 1.34 -25.22
CA PRO A 248 -2.86 1.69 -26.13
C PRO A 248 -3.99 0.67 -26.17
N GLY A 249 -3.67 -0.63 -26.18
CA GLY A 249 -4.67 -1.70 -26.21
C GLY A 249 -5.57 -1.72 -24.99
N ILE A 250 -5.00 -1.63 -23.78
CA ILE A 250 -5.82 -1.65 -22.55
C ILE A 250 -6.67 -0.38 -22.41
N LEU A 251 -6.16 0.79 -22.82
CA LEU A 251 -6.91 2.04 -22.77
C LEU A 251 -8.13 2.00 -23.69
N SER A 252 -7.97 1.45 -24.90
CA SER A 252 -9.10 1.24 -25.82
C SER A 252 -10.16 0.32 -25.21
N GLU A 253 -9.76 -0.82 -24.62
CA GLU A 253 -10.71 -1.74 -23.99
C GLU A 253 -11.44 -1.11 -22.80
N ILE A 254 -10.76 -0.28 -21.99
CA ILE A 254 -11.39 0.49 -20.90
C ILE A 254 -12.41 1.48 -21.47
N PHE A 255 -12.03 2.20 -22.53
CA PHE A 255 -12.89 3.20 -23.16
C PHE A 255 -14.17 2.56 -23.72
N ASP A 256 -14.03 1.49 -24.51
CA ASP A 256 -15.15 0.76 -25.12
C ASP A 256 -16.08 0.11 -24.07
N THR A 257 -15.52 -0.28 -22.92
CA THR A 257 -16.30 -0.90 -21.84
C THR A 257 -17.10 0.14 -21.05
N TYR A 258 -16.56 1.34 -20.86
CA TYR A 258 -17.15 2.35 -19.99
C TYR A 258 -18.02 3.36 -20.73
N PHE A 259 -17.63 3.77 -21.94
CA PHE A 259 -18.34 4.76 -22.72
C PHE A 259 -19.21 4.08 -23.79
N GLU A 260 -20.51 4.34 -23.78
CA GLU A 260 -21.46 3.80 -24.77
C GLU A 260 -21.47 4.61 -26.09
N TYR A 261 -20.49 5.49 -26.31
CA TYR A 261 -20.44 6.39 -27.47
C TYR A 261 -19.05 6.44 -28.09
N ASP A 262 -19.01 6.38 -29.43
CA ASP A 262 -17.77 6.44 -30.22
C ASP A 262 -17.29 7.88 -30.47
N GLU A 263 -18.21 8.87 -30.40
CA GLU A 263 -17.92 10.28 -30.69
C GLU A 263 -18.40 11.17 -29.53
N SER A 264 -17.47 11.96 -28.99
CA SER A 264 -17.74 12.95 -27.96
C SER A 264 -16.96 14.24 -28.22
N TYR A 265 -17.57 15.38 -27.92
CA TYR A 265 -16.89 16.68 -27.84
C TYR A 265 -15.73 16.65 -26.82
N PHE A 266 -15.83 15.80 -25.80
CA PHE A 266 -14.85 15.67 -24.72
C PHE A 266 -13.86 14.52 -24.94
N LEU A 267 -13.73 13.98 -26.16
CA LEU A 267 -12.96 12.76 -26.41
C LEU A 267 -11.49 12.87 -25.98
N ASP A 268 -10.81 13.98 -26.29
CA ASP A 268 -9.42 14.21 -25.85
C ASP A 268 -9.31 14.24 -24.31
N LEU A 269 -10.28 14.88 -23.66
CA LEU A 269 -10.33 14.96 -22.20
C LEU A 269 -10.59 13.59 -21.57
N LEU A 270 -11.50 12.80 -22.12
CA LEU A 270 -11.83 11.46 -21.61
C LEU A 270 -10.66 10.49 -21.84
N ASN A 271 -9.94 10.60 -22.96
CA ASN A 271 -8.72 9.83 -23.19
C ASN A 271 -7.64 10.14 -22.14
N GLU A 272 -7.45 11.40 -21.78
CA GLU A 272 -6.53 11.78 -20.70
C GLU A 272 -6.97 11.27 -19.31
N VAL A 273 -8.27 11.08 -19.10
CA VAL A 273 -8.81 10.55 -17.83
C VAL A 273 -8.59 9.05 -17.71
N VAL A 274 -8.61 8.34 -18.84
CA VAL A 274 -8.41 6.88 -18.88
C VAL A 274 -6.92 6.50 -18.75
N ASP A 275 -5.99 7.39 -19.12
CA ASP A 275 -4.52 7.20 -19.07
C ASP A 275 -3.89 7.12 -17.67
#